data_AF-A0A0F9LYF3-F1
#
_entry.id   AF-A0A0F9LYF3-F1
#
_cell.length_a   1.000
_cell.length_b   1.000
_cell.length_c   1.000
_cell.angle_alpha   90.00
_cell.angle_beta   90.00
_cell.angle_gamma   90.00
#
_symmetry.space_group_name_H-M   'P 1'
#
loop_
_entity.id
_entity.type
_entity.pdbx_description
1 polymer ?
#
loop_
_entity_poly.entity_id
_entity_poly.type
_entity_poly.pdbx_seq_one_letter_code
_entity_poly.pdbx_strand_id
1 'polypeptide(L)'
;MKSHVSMEQKVCLICRQTYDTNAILLDTKMQARFERHTVTGPGQCDECIEMNDKGYVALVGASNPTSDTLKPSAAIYTGEVCWLKRHAAEQIIDTDLTGFNFVYIEPDAVTKLKEVFKEARVNGSGP
;
A
#
# COMPACT_ATOMS: atom_id res chain seq x y z
N MET A 1 -24.65 -2.25 19.62
CA MET A 1 -25.29 -0.98 20.05
C MET A 1 -24.73 0.12 19.16
N LYS A 2 -25.58 0.95 18.54
CA LYS A 2 -25.11 2.05 17.69
C LYS A 2 -24.59 3.23 18.53
N SER A 3 -23.68 4.01 17.97
CA SER A 3 -23.00 5.13 18.64
C SER A 3 -23.15 6.43 17.86
N HIS A 4 -23.05 7.56 18.56
CA HIS A 4 -22.97 8.91 17.99
C HIS A 4 -21.57 9.22 17.44
N VAL A 5 -20.58 8.47 17.91
CA VAL A 5 -19.16 8.59 17.56
C VAL A 5 -18.59 7.28 17.06
N SER A 6 -17.59 7.35 16.20
CA SER A 6 -16.86 6.21 15.66
C SER A 6 -15.38 6.51 15.52
N MET A 7 -14.54 5.50 15.65
CA MET A 7 -13.13 5.62 15.26
C MET A 7 -13.01 5.53 13.74
N GLU A 8 -12.39 6.53 13.12
CA GLU A 8 -12.07 6.48 11.70
C GLU A 8 -11.01 5.41 11.43
N GLN A 9 -11.30 4.59 10.42
CA GLN A 9 -10.36 3.65 9.84
C GLN A 9 -10.15 3.96 8.36
N LYS A 10 -8.97 3.59 7.85
CA LYS A 10 -8.67 3.59 6.42
C LYS A 10 -8.09 2.25 5.99
N VAL A 11 -8.18 1.96 4.71
CA VAL A 11 -7.53 0.78 4.11
C VAL A 11 -6.21 1.20 3.48
N CYS A 12 -5.11 0.59 3.92
CA CYS A 12 -3.80 0.88 3.37
C CYS A 12 -3.72 0.48 1.88
N LEU A 13 -3.23 1.37 1.01
CA LEU A 13 -3.08 1.11 -0.42
C LEU A 13 -1.96 0.13 -0.76
N ILE A 14 -1.04 -0.13 0.18
CA ILE A 14 0.10 -1.02 -0.03
C ILE A 14 -0.19 -2.41 0.55
N CYS A 15 -0.44 -2.50 1.85
CA CYS A 15 -0.63 -3.79 2.53
C CYS A 15 -2.09 -4.23 2.66
N ARG A 16 -3.06 -3.40 2.25
CA ARG A 16 -4.51 -3.65 2.30
C ARG A 16 -5.10 -3.88 3.70
N GLN A 17 -4.32 -3.70 4.75
CA GLN A 17 -4.81 -3.75 6.12
C GLN A 17 -5.65 -2.50 6.44
N THR A 18 -6.72 -2.72 7.20
CA THR A 18 -7.48 -1.64 7.82
C THR A 18 -6.72 -1.17 9.05
N TYR A 19 -6.55 0.14 9.20
CA TYR A 19 -5.85 0.75 10.31
C TYR A 19 -6.63 1.94 10.86
N ASP A 20 -6.50 2.18 12.17
CA ASP A 20 -7.09 3.35 12.83
C ASP A 20 -6.31 4.61 12.45
N THR A 21 -7.01 5.69 12.12
CA THR A 21 -6.37 6.99 11.83
C THR A 21 -6.20 7.85 13.08
N ASN A 22 -6.68 7.37 14.23
CA ASN A 22 -6.85 8.12 15.49
C ASN A 22 -7.83 9.31 15.39
N ALA A 23 -8.51 9.49 14.25
CA ALA A 23 -9.57 10.49 14.14
C ALA A 23 -10.90 9.94 14.64
N ILE A 24 -11.68 10.80 15.29
CA ILE A 24 -13.04 10.47 15.75
C ILE A 24 -14.03 11.09 14.77
N LEU A 25 -14.93 10.27 14.25
CA LEU A 25 -16.08 10.71 13.47
C LEU A 25 -17.25 10.96 14.44
N LEU A 26 -17.91 12.11 14.28
CA LEU A 26 -19.10 12.48 15.05
C LEU A 26 -20.27 12.71 14.08
N ASP A 27 -21.43 12.14 14.40
CA ASP A 27 -22.64 12.42 13.64
C ASP A 27 -23.08 13.86 13.95
N THR A 28 -23.13 14.70 12.92
CA THR A 28 -23.41 16.13 13.08
C THR A 28 -24.80 16.42 13.65
N LYS A 29 -25.73 15.46 13.57
CA LYS A 29 -27.07 15.54 14.15
C LYS A 29 -27.17 14.81 15.49
N MET A 30 -26.04 14.33 16.03
CA MET A 30 -25.93 13.49 17.21
C MET A 30 -26.95 12.34 17.20
N GLN A 31 -27.05 11.65 16.07
CA GLN A 31 -27.83 10.42 15.96
C GLN A 31 -26.95 9.19 16.17
N ALA A 32 -27.43 8.19 16.91
CA ALA A 32 -26.71 6.94 17.13
C ALA A 32 -26.75 6.07 15.86
N ARG A 33 -25.90 6.38 14.87
CA ARG A 33 -25.90 5.75 13.55
C ARG A 33 -24.64 4.95 13.25
N PHE A 34 -23.53 5.24 13.93
CA PHE A 34 -22.27 4.61 13.64
C PHE A 34 -22.09 3.27 14.38
N GLU A 35 -21.33 2.39 13.74
CA GLU A 35 -20.63 1.31 14.43
C GLU A 35 -19.44 1.88 15.21
N ARG A 36 -18.76 1.05 16.02
CA ARG A 36 -17.58 1.48 16.79
C ARG A 36 -16.43 1.97 15.89
N HIS A 37 -16.28 1.37 14.71
CA HIS A 37 -15.27 1.73 13.72
C HIS A 37 -15.94 2.02 12.37
N THR A 38 -15.37 2.91 11.59
CA THR A 38 -15.91 3.27 10.27
C THR A 38 -14.78 3.49 9.27
N VAL A 39 -14.79 2.70 8.21
CA VAL A 39 -13.84 2.83 7.11
C VAL A 39 -14.28 3.97 6.20
N THR A 40 -13.48 5.03 6.10
CA THR A 40 -13.81 6.24 5.32
C THR A 40 -13.17 6.27 3.94
N GLY A 41 -12.14 5.45 3.69
CA GLY A 41 -11.50 5.38 2.39
C GLY A 41 -10.10 4.79 2.41
N PRO A 42 -9.32 5.00 1.33
CA PRO A 42 -7.94 4.56 1.24
C PRO A 42 -6.98 5.49 2.01
N GLY A 43 -5.83 4.96 2.38
CA GLY A 43 -4.72 5.70 2.97
C GLY A 43 -3.43 4.90 2.96
N GLN A 44 -2.47 5.28 3.80
CA GLN A 44 -1.23 4.55 4.02
C GLN A 44 -1.04 4.38 5.54
N CYS A 45 -0.82 3.14 5.98
CA CYS A 45 -0.59 2.84 7.40
C CYS A 45 0.83 3.21 7.83
N ASP A 46 1.03 3.36 9.15
CA ASP A 46 2.29 3.80 9.74
C ASP A 46 3.46 2.89 9.37
N GLU A 47 3.26 1.56 9.35
CA GLU A 47 4.32 0.62 8.96
C GLU A 47 4.78 0.84 7.51
N CYS A 48 3.83 1.15 6.62
CA CYS A 48 4.16 1.45 5.23
C CYS A 48 4.78 2.84 5.08
N ILE A 49 4.39 3.83 5.91
CA ILE A 49 5.04 5.16 5.96
C ILE A 49 6.49 5.01 6.39
N GLU A 50 6.76 4.26 7.46
CA GLU A 50 8.12 4.05 7.97
C GLU A 50 9.04 3.42 6.91
N MET A 51 8.53 2.47 6.12
CA MET A 51 9.28 1.88 5.01
C MET A 51 9.62 2.93 3.94
N ASN A 52 8.69 3.82 3.62
CA ASN A 52 8.93 4.91 2.66
C ASN A 52 9.94 5.93 3.21
N ASP A 53 9.85 6.27 4.49
CA ASP A 53 10.79 7.17 5.16
C ASP A 53 12.21 6.60 5.18
N LYS A 54 12.35 5.26 5.23
CA LYS A 54 13.62 4.55 5.04
C LYS A 54 14.11 4.54 3.59
N GLY A 55 13.45 5.23 2.67
CA GLY A 55 13.81 5.34 1.26
C GLY A 55 13.47 4.12 0.41
N TYR A 56 12.52 3.30 0.86
CA TYR A 56 11.97 2.22 0.05
C TYR A 56 10.75 2.70 -0.74
N VAL A 57 10.45 2.01 -1.84
CA VAL A 57 9.22 2.12 -2.61
C VAL A 57 8.58 0.74 -2.69
N ALA A 58 7.26 0.68 -2.56
CA ALA A 58 6.52 -0.57 -2.66
C ALA A 58 6.15 -0.88 -4.12
N LEU A 59 6.50 -2.09 -4.57
CA LEU A 59 6.00 -2.70 -5.80
C LEU A 59 4.83 -3.61 -5.43
N VAL A 60 3.62 -3.18 -5.78
CA VAL A 60 2.37 -3.82 -5.37
C VAL A 60 1.80 -4.63 -6.53
N GLY A 61 1.57 -5.92 -6.31
CA GLY A 61 0.97 -6.81 -7.30
C GLY A 61 -0.49 -6.45 -7.58
N ALA A 62 -0.79 -6.18 -8.85
CA ALA A 62 -2.14 -6.01 -9.36
C ALA A 62 -2.31 -6.83 -10.64
N SER A 63 -3.45 -7.48 -10.85
CA SER A 63 -3.71 -8.30 -12.05
C SER A 63 -4.14 -7.49 -13.28
N ASN A 64 -4.35 -6.18 -13.13
CA ASN A 64 -4.73 -5.28 -14.21
C ASN A 64 -3.89 -3.98 -14.27
N PRO A 65 -2.54 -4.04 -14.26
CA PRO A 65 -1.71 -2.87 -14.47
C PRO A 65 -1.68 -2.56 -15.98
N THR A 66 -2.83 -2.19 -16.54
CA THR A 66 -3.04 -2.08 -17.99
C THR A 66 -2.66 -0.71 -18.56
N SER A 67 -2.28 0.24 -17.72
CA SER A 67 -1.86 1.59 -18.11
C SER A 67 -0.89 2.21 -17.11
N ASP A 68 -0.20 3.28 -17.55
CA ASP A 68 0.70 4.10 -16.72
C ASP A 68 -0.01 4.78 -15.54
N THR A 69 -1.34 4.77 -15.52
CA THR A 69 -2.13 5.40 -14.45
C THR A 69 -3.31 4.52 -14.07
N LEU A 70 -3.08 3.66 -13.07
CA LEU A 70 -4.12 2.85 -12.45
C LEU A 70 -4.62 3.51 -11.17
N LYS A 71 -5.90 3.86 -11.12
CA LYS A 71 -6.52 4.38 -9.89
C LYS A 71 -6.54 3.29 -8.82
N PRO A 72 -6.24 3.61 -7.54
CA PRO A 72 -6.25 2.60 -6.49
C PRO A 72 -7.59 1.88 -6.27
N SER A 73 -8.71 2.52 -6.64
CA SER A 73 -10.05 1.94 -6.58
C SER A 73 -10.36 0.97 -7.72
N ALA A 74 -9.59 1.01 -8.81
CA ALA A 74 -9.75 0.16 -10.00
C ALA A 74 -8.72 -0.99 -10.03
N ALA A 75 -7.72 -0.96 -9.15
CA ALA A 75 -6.72 -2.01 -9.05
C ALA A 75 -7.30 -3.30 -8.46
N ILE A 76 -7.04 -4.42 -9.15
CA ILE A 76 -7.35 -5.76 -8.66
C ILE A 76 -6.10 -6.30 -7.97
N TYR A 77 -6.01 -6.09 -6.67
CA TYR A 77 -4.84 -6.44 -5.85
C TYR A 77 -4.69 -7.96 -5.72
N THR A 78 -3.45 -8.44 -5.84
CA THR A 78 -3.11 -9.84 -5.54
C THR A 78 -2.69 -10.06 -4.09
N GLY A 79 -2.40 -8.98 -3.36
CA GLY A 79 -1.89 -9.01 -1.99
C GLY A 79 -0.36 -9.18 -1.91
N GLU A 80 0.31 -9.29 -3.04
CA GLU A 80 1.76 -9.40 -3.10
C GLU A 80 2.41 -8.02 -3.06
N VAL A 81 3.40 -7.85 -2.19
CA VAL A 81 4.21 -6.63 -2.12
C VAL A 81 5.69 -7.00 -2.12
N CYS A 82 6.49 -6.24 -2.85
CA CYS A 82 7.95 -6.25 -2.78
C CYS A 82 8.44 -4.84 -2.46
N TRP A 83 9.42 -4.70 -1.56
CA TRP A 83 9.99 -3.42 -1.18
C TRP A 83 11.40 -3.30 -1.74
N LEU A 84 11.68 -2.24 -2.47
CA LEU A 84 13.00 -1.94 -3.00
C LEU A 84 13.46 -0.56 -2.58
N LYS A 85 14.76 -0.36 -2.44
CA LYS A 85 15.32 1.00 -2.36
C LYS A 85 14.93 1.75 -3.63
N ARG A 86 14.55 3.02 -3.48
CA ARG A 86 14.09 3.86 -4.60
C ARG A 86 15.02 3.82 -5.81
N HIS A 87 16.32 4.03 -5.58
CA HIS A 87 17.33 4.00 -6.65
C HIS A 87 17.43 2.65 -7.38
N ALA A 88 17.09 1.54 -6.73
CA ALA A 88 17.09 0.21 -7.35
C ALA A 88 15.81 -0.02 -8.14
N ALA A 89 14.67 0.47 -7.64
CA ALA A 89 13.41 0.43 -8.36
C ALA A 89 13.47 1.26 -9.65
N GLU A 90 14.06 2.45 -9.61
CA GLU A 90 14.26 3.34 -10.77
C GLU A 90 15.16 2.73 -11.87
N GLN A 91 15.96 1.71 -11.54
CA GLN A 91 16.79 1.00 -12.51
C GLN A 91 16.04 -0.13 -13.24
N ILE A 92 14.92 -0.60 -12.70
CA ILE A 92 14.18 -1.76 -13.23
C ILE A 92 12.75 -1.41 -13.68
N ILE A 93 12.21 -0.29 -13.19
CA ILE A 93 10.88 0.22 -13.53
C ILE A 93 11.04 1.42 -14.45
N ASP A 94 10.41 1.38 -15.62
CA ASP A 94 10.43 2.46 -16.63
C ASP A 94 9.44 3.61 -16.32
N THR A 95 8.78 3.55 -15.17
CA THR A 95 7.84 4.56 -14.69
C THR A 95 8.57 5.57 -13.79
N ASP A 96 8.34 6.86 -14.01
CA ASP A 96 8.81 7.91 -13.11
C ASP A 96 8.18 7.73 -11.71
N LEU A 97 9.02 7.43 -10.72
CA LEU A 97 8.61 7.20 -9.34
C LEU A 97 8.59 8.50 -8.51
N THR A 98 8.85 9.66 -9.11
CA THR A 98 8.92 10.95 -8.43
C THR A 98 7.58 11.26 -7.75
N GLY A 99 7.62 11.45 -6.43
CA GLY A 99 6.43 11.73 -5.62
C GLY A 99 5.55 10.51 -5.32
N PHE A 100 5.92 9.32 -5.79
CA PHE A 100 5.18 8.08 -5.52
C PHE A 100 5.89 7.20 -4.49
N ASN A 101 5.12 6.71 -3.52
CA ASN A 101 5.55 5.79 -2.45
C ASN A 101 5.34 4.32 -2.81
N PHE A 102 4.59 4.06 -3.88
CA PHE A 102 4.36 2.73 -4.41
C PHE A 102 3.96 2.80 -5.89
N VAL A 103 4.06 1.68 -6.58
CA VAL A 103 3.60 1.48 -7.96
C VAL A 103 2.96 0.10 -8.09
N TYR A 104 1.98 -0.02 -8.97
CA TYR A 104 1.40 -1.32 -9.32
C TYR A 104 2.23 -2.00 -10.39
N ILE A 105 2.52 -3.29 -10.19
CA ILE A 105 3.21 -4.13 -11.17
C ILE A 105 2.48 -5.45 -11.33
N GLU A 106 2.79 -6.15 -12.42
CA GLU A 106 2.23 -7.49 -12.65
C GLU A 106 2.63 -8.46 -11.52
N PRO A 107 1.73 -9.38 -11.13
CA PRO A 107 1.98 -10.33 -10.02
C PRO A 107 3.23 -11.18 -10.27
N ASP A 108 3.40 -11.62 -11.52
CA ASP A 108 4.56 -12.42 -11.95
C ASP A 108 5.88 -11.65 -11.80
N ALA A 109 5.86 -10.33 -12.00
CA ALA A 109 7.03 -9.49 -11.78
C ALA A 109 7.38 -9.39 -10.27
N VAL A 110 6.38 -9.29 -9.38
CA VAL A 110 6.60 -9.32 -7.93
C VAL A 110 7.25 -10.65 -7.51
N THR A 111 6.75 -11.76 -8.04
CA THR A 111 7.27 -13.11 -7.74
C THR A 111 8.71 -13.27 -8.20
N LYS A 112 9.01 -12.94 -9.46
CA LYS A 112 10.37 -13.00 -10.00
C LYS A 112 11.36 -12.15 -9.20
N LEU A 113 10.97 -10.93 -8.81
CA LEU A 113 11.83 -10.08 -7.99
C LEU A 113 12.14 -10.73 -6.64
N LYS A 114 11.14 -11.29 -5.97
CA LYS A 114 11.36 -12.00 -4.69
C LYS A 114 12.30 -13.19 -4.83
N GLU A 115 12.22 -13.94 -5.94
CA GLU A 115 13.12 -15.04 -6.25
C GLU A 115 14.55 -14.55 -6.46
N VAL A 116 14.75 -13.54 -7.32
CA VAL A 116 16.07 -12.94 -7.59
C VAL A 116 16.72 -12.44 -6.30
N PHE A 117 15.98 -11.76 -5.42
CA PHE A 117 16.52 -11.29 -4.15
C PHE A 117 16.78 -12.42 -3.14
N LYS A 118 16.01 -13.51 -3.19
CA LYS A 118 16.28 -14.70 -2.38
C LYS A 118 17.58 -15.37 -2.83
N GLU A 119 17.81 -15.50 -4.14
CA GLU A 119 19.03 -16.05 -4.72
C GLU A 119 20.26 -15.16 -4.46
N ALA A 120 20.13 -13.84 -4.60
CA ALA A 120 21.20 -12.88 -4.30
C ALA A 120 21.65 -12.94 -2.83
N ARG A 121 20.70 -13.15 -1.89
CA ARG A 121 21.02 -13.37 -0.47
C ARG A 121 21.72 -14.70 -0.20
N VAL A 122 21.46 -15.72 -1.01
CA VAL A 122 22.13 -17.03 -0.91
C VAL A 122 23.54 -16.99 -1.50
N ASN A 123 23.75 -16.20 -2.55
CA ASN A 123 25.04 -16.12 -3.27
C ASN A 123 26.00 -15.05 -2.73
N GLY A 124 25.67 -14.37 -1.62
CA GLY A 124 26.57 -13.45 -0.92
C GLY A 124 26.89 -12.15 -1.65
N SER A 125 26.23 -11.89 -2.78
CA SER A 125 26.35 -10.65 -3.56
C SER A 125 25.01 -9.91 -3.51
N GLY A 126 24.72 -9.32 -2.36
CA GLY A 126 23.68 -8.28 -2.25
C GLY A 126 24.32 -6.91 -2.49
N PRO A 127 23.67 -5.99 -3.22
CA PRO A 127 24.06 -4.59 -3.25
C PRO A 127 23.92 -3.93 -1.87
#